data_AF-A0A7C5SMG9-F1
#
_entry.id   AF-A0A7C5SMG9-F1
#
_cell.length_a   1.000
_cell.length_b   1.000
_cell.length_c   1.000
_cell.angle_alpha   90.00
_cell.angle_beta   90.00
_cell.angle_gamma   90.00
#
_symmetry.space_group_name_H-M   'P 1'
#
loop_
_entity.id
_entity.type
_entity.pdbx_description
1 polymer ?
#
loop_
_entity_poly.entity_id
_entity_poly.type
_entity_poly.pdbx_seq_one_letter_code
_entity_poly.pdbx_strand_id
1 'polypeptide(L)' 'MPFKDRRIHEHPILSFHRGRKVVFYFEGKPVEAYEGESVAIALYALGVDVFSWSPKLSRPRGPFCMIGKCS' A
#
# COMPACT_ATOMS: atom_id res chain seq x y z
N MET A 1 0.07 -5.90 -15.29
CA MET A 1 -1.33 -6.28 -14.99
C MET A 1 -1.95 -5.12 -14.24
N PRO A 2 -3.06 -4.52 -14.68
CA PRO A 2 -3.64 -3.39 -13.97
C PRO A 2 -4.24 -3.95 -12.69
N PHE A 3 -3.55 -3.74 -11.57
CA PHE A 3 -4.11 -4.06 -10.27
C PHE A 3 -5.32 -3.16 -10.06
N LYS A 4 -6.46 -3.76 -9.71
CA LYS A 4 -7.64 -3.01 -9.29
C LYS A 4 -7.28 -2.24 -8.02
N ASP A 5 -7.43 -0.92 -8.05
CA ASP A 5 -7.19 -0.07 -6.90
C ASP A 5 -8.01 -0.57 -5.69
N ARG A 6 -7.31 -1.02 -4.64
CA ARG A 6 -7.92 -1.58 -3.41
C ARG A 6 -8.32 -0.50 -2.40
N ARG A 7 -8.17 0.79 -2.75
CA ARG A 7 -8.60 1.90 -1.91
C ARG A 7 -10.12 1.89 -1.70
N ILE A 8 -10.52 2.21 -0.49
CA ILE A 8 -11.91 2.55 -0.18
C ILE A 8 -12.14 3.98 -0.68
N HIS A 9 -13.13 4.15 -1.55
CA HIS A 9 -13.54 5.45 -2.09
C HIS A 9 -14.81 5.97 -1.43
N GLU A 10 -15.70 5.06 -1.00
CA GLU A 10 -16.95 5.38 -0.31
C GLU A 10 -17.03 4.58 0.99
N HIS A 11 -17.44 5.26 2.08
CA HIS A 11 -17.66 4.63 3.37
C HIS A 11 -18.90 5.27 4.03
N PRO A 12 -19.79 4.49 4.68
CA PRO A 12 -21.08 5.01 5.17
C PRO A 12 -20.97 6.09 6.26
N ILE A 13 -19.81 6.22 6.91
CA ILE A 13 -19.60 7.15 8.04
C ILE A 13 -18.39 8.09 7.80
N LEU A 14 -17.46 7.72 6.92
CA LEU A 14 -16.18 8.42 6.78
C LEU A 14 -16.11 9.08 5.40
N SER A 15 -15.64 10.33 5.39
CA SER A 15 -15.31 11.05 4.16
C SER A 15 -13.79 11.06 3.97
N PHE A 16 -13.33 10.78 2.75
CA PHE A 16 -11.91 10.76 2.42
C PHE A 16 -11.53 11.98 1.58
N HIS A 17 -10.66 12.83 2.10
CA HIS A 17 -10.03 13.90 1.35
C HIS A 17 -8.59 13.49 1.00
N ARG A 18 -8.39 13.07 -0.25
CA ARG A 18 -7.07 12.67 -0.74
C ARG A 18 -6.30 13.92 -1.16
N GLY A 19 -5.02 13.96 -0.81
CA GLY A 19 -4.11 15.01 -1.24
C GLY A 19 -3.80 14.95 -2.74
N ARG A 20 -2.77 15.67 -3.17
CA ARG A 20 -2.33 15.65 -4.57
C ARG A 20 -1.82 14.26 -4.95
N LYS A 21 -2.01 13.85 -6.20
CA LYS A 21 -1.35 12.66 -6.73
C LYS A 21 0.16 12.89 -6.78
N VAL A 22 0.91 11.91 -6.30
CA VAL A 22 2.37 11.88 -6.34
C VAL A 22 2.81 10.53 -6.92
N VAL A 23 3.99 10.53 -7.55
CA VAL A 23 4.58 9.31 -8.12
C VAL A 23 5.91 9.06 -7.43
N PHE A 24 6.10 7.83 -6.96
CA PHE A 24 7.39 7.33 -6.51
C PHE A 24 7.73 6.02 -7.24
N TYR A 25 8.96 5.55 -7.10
CA TYR A 25 9.41 4.32 -7.73
C TYR A 25 9.59 3.20 -6.72
N PHE A 26 9.05 2.02 -7.02
CA PHE A 26 9.23 0.80 -6.26
C PHE A 26 9.67 -0.32 -7.21
N GLU A 27 10.81 -0.95 -6.95
CA GLU A 27 11.40 -1.97 -7.83
C GLU A 27 11.51 -1.51 -9.30
N GLY A 28 11.89 -0.24 -9.50
CA GLY A 28 12.00 0.37 -10.83
C GLY A 28 10.67 0.66 -11.53
N LYS A 29 9.53 0.39 -10.88
CA LYS A 29 8.19 0.64 -11.43
C LYS A 29 7.60 1.91 -10.80
N PRO A 30 6.97 2.79 -11.60
CA PRO A 30 6.26 3.95 -11.06
C PRO A 30 5.00 3.50 -10.30
N VAL A 31 4.78 4.11 -9.14
CA VAL A 31 3.63 3.87 -8.25
C VAL A 31 2.92 5.20 -8.02
N GLU A 32 1.63 5.25 -8.37
CA GLU A 32 0.75 6.38 -8.04
C GLU A 32 0.28 6.29 -6.58
N ALA A 33 0.47 7.38 -5.84
CA ALA A 33 0.01 7.55 -4.48
C ALA A 33 -0.64 8.93 -4.29
N TYR A 34 -1.24 9.15 -3.13
CA TYR A 34 -1.73 10.46 -2.73
C TYR A 34 -0.87 11.03 -1.60
N GLU A 35 -0.66 12.34 -1.60
CA GLU A 35 -0.01 13.03 -0.49
C GLU A 35 -0.75 12.73 0.83
N GLY A 36 0.02 12.42 1.88
CA GLY A 36 -0.49 11.96 3.17
C GLY A 36 -0.67 10.43 3.29
N GLU A 37 -0.62 9.68 2.18
CA GLU A 37 -0.56 8.22 2.24
C GLU A 37 0.83 7.73 2.65
N SER A 38 0.88 6.65 3.43
CA SER A 38 2.13 5.92 3.68
C SER A 38 2.55 5.12 2.45
N VAL A 39 3.86 4.83 2.33
CA VAL A 39 4.37 3.97 1.24
C VAL A 39 3.69 2.60 1.28
N ALA A 40 3.46 2.04 2.48
CA ALA A 40 2.80 0.76 2.66
C ALA A 40 1.36 0.76 2.12
N ILE A 41 0.55 1.80 2.38
CA ILE A 41 -0.84 1.84 1.89
C ILE A 41 -0.89 2.06 0.38
N ALA A 42 0.04 2.84 -0.18
CA ALA A 42 0.13 3.04 -1.63
C ALA A 42 0.43 1.73 -2.37
N LEU A 43 1.38 0.93 -1.87
CA LEU A 43 1.70 -0.38 -2.41
C LEU A 43 0.53 -1.36 -2.24
N TYR A 44 -0.07 -1.40 -1.04
CA TYR A 44 -1.22 -2.26 -0.76
C TYR A 44 -2.43 -1.94 -1.65
N ALA A 45 -2.66 -0.66 -1.94
CA ALA A 45 -3.71 -0.20 -2.84
C ALA A 45 -3.53 -0.74 -4.27
N LEU A 46 -2.28 -0.89 -4.72
CA LEU A 46 -1.94 -1.54 -5.98
C LEU A 46 -1.81 -3.06 -5.85
N GLY A 47 -2.27 -3.64 -4.75
CA GLY A 47 -2.27 -5.09 -4.51
C GLY A 47 -0.91 -5.70 -4.23
N VAL A 48 0.10 -4.89 -3.90
CA VAL A 48 1.38 -5.35 -3.38
C VAL A 48 1.25 -5.49 -1.87
N ASP A 49 1.04 -6.72 -1.41
CA ASP A 49 0.82 -7.07 0.00
C ASP A 49 1.87 -8.05 0.56
N VAL A 50 2.87 -8.42 -0.25
CA VAL A 50 4.05 -9.21 0.17
C VAL A 50 5.28 -8.33 0.07
N PHE A 51 5.88 -8.00 1.22
CA PHE A 51 7.05 -7.12 1.32
C PHE A 51 8.34 -7.88 1.63
N SER A 52 8.24 -9.07 2.23
CA SER A 52 9.38 -9.94 2.46
C SER A 52 8.96 -11.39 2.58
N TRP A 53 9.93 -12.28 2.70
CA TRP A 53 9.72 -13.71 2.87
C TRP A 53 10.41 -14.17 4.16
N SER A 54 9.74 -15.00 4.95
CA SER A 54 10.31 -15.48 6.20
C SER A 54 11.54 -16.37 5.95
N PRO A 55 12.64 -16.24 6.69
CA PRO A 55 13.88 -16.95 6.39
C PRO A 55 13.79 -18.48 6.52
N LYS A 56 13.01 -19.01 7.48
CA LYS A 56 12.97 -20.45 7.75
C LYS A 56 12.01 -21.23 6.84
N LEU A 57 10.82 -20.66 6.58
CA LEU A 57 9.72 -21.36 5.91
C LEU A 57 9.30 -20.71 4.59
N SER A 58 10.01 -19.67 4.13
CA SER A 58 9.71 -18.92 2.90
C SER A 58 8.22 -18.56 2.79
N ARG A 59 7.63 -18.07 3.88
CA ARG A 59 6.24 -17.61 3.92
C ARG A 59 6.17 -16.13 3.58
N PRO A 60 5.16 -15.69 2.81
CA PRO A 60 4.99 -14.28 2.49
C PRO A 60 4.73 -13.48 3.77
N ARG A 61 5.37 -12.32 3.88
CA ARG A 61 5.21 -11.36 4.97
C ARG A 61 4.76 -10.04 4.39
N GLY A 62 3.64 -9.55 4.92
CA GLY A 62 3.01 -8.31 4.52
C GLY A 62 2.80 -7.38 5.69
N PRO A 63 2.19 -6.21 5.44
CA PRO A 63 1.80 -5.31 6.50
C PRO A 63 0.75 -5.98 7.41
N PHE A 64 0.98 -5.91 8.73
CA PHE A 64 0.10 -6.53 9.73
C PHE A 64 -0.78 -5.49 10.43
N CYS A 65 -0.14 -4.58 11.18
CA CYS A 65 -0.84 -3.63 12.04
C CYS A 65 -1.18 -2.29 11.37
N MET A 66 -0.51 -1.92 10.28
CA MET A 66 -0.66 -0.62 9.57
C MET A 66 -0.46 0.64 10.45
N ILE A 67 0.10 0.52 11.66
CA ILE A 67 0.35 1.64 12.59
C ILE A 67 1.81 2.13 12.59
N GLY A 68 2.65 1.65 11.68
CA GLY A 68 4.05 2.07 11.58
C GLY A 68 5.03 1.42 12.57
N LYS A 69 4.61 0.36 13.28
CA LYS A 69 5.50 -0.47 14.10
C LYS A 69 6.00 -1.68 13.29
N CYS A 70 6.86 -1.44 12.30
CA CYS A 70 7.45 -2.50 11.48
C CYS A 70 8.53 -3.27 12.25
N SER A 71 8.69 -4.56 11.94
CA SER A 71 9.67 -5.49 12.54
C SER A 71 10.67 -6.00 11.52
#